data_AF-A0A2D9VRL4-F1
#
_entry.id   AF-A0A2D9VRL4-F1
#
_cell.length_a   1.000
_cell.length_b   1.000
_cell.length_c   1.000
_cell.angle_alpha   90.00
_cell.angle_beta   90.00
_cell.angle_gamma   90.00
#
_symmetry.space_group_name_H-M   'P 1'
#
loop_
_entity.id
_entity.type
_entity.pdbx_description
1 polymer ?
#
loop_
_entity_poly.entity_id
_entity_poly.type
_entity_poly.pdbx_seq_one_letter_code
_entity_poly.pdbx_strand_id
1 'polypeptide(L)'
;MLIGVIALLYGFISADKNTYSDKDIKKIVKELYKQNSSEQGGEGKYKHKEMHHVNDKKHNKEDSSDYHYASLFQKIEKRFNCHLDYDQKKNAHSLDDVIYVTKHYFHTIKQRPWSSLFVSNLFFLMISLAGLVWLAVQYISQSGWSASLLRIPQAVSSFLPYGGVIMIFIIITGALHWHHTYHWMDEALTSEYVFQDTVETDHPKYTNDKSDDVVLNKKFDSIIAGKTAYLNIPFFIIRSIIYVLGWCFIAFLLKKYSINEDLEGGLKWHNKMFTLSAIFIVFAAITTSTGAWDWIMSIDTHWFSTLFGWYSFASFFVAACAVIAIITIHLKYKGYLNNINENHMHDFGRYLLAFSIFWTYLWFAQYMLIWYSNIPEEVTYYVIRFDHYQILIIIALILNFVNPMLLIQDRDAKRLKGQVLFVAILIFIGHYIDVFVMIMPGTVGTHWHMGFVEIGVFLGYIGFFTYVVLSNLSKISLQPKNHPMLIESKHHHI
;
A
#
# COMPACT_ATOMS: atom_id res chain seq x y z
N MET A 1 19.22 0.49 5.33
CA MET A 1 18.80 1.25 6.53
C MET A 1 19.19 2.71 6.46
N LEU A 2 20.48 3.09 6.49
CA LEU A 2 20.92 4.49 6.46
C LEU A 2 20.31 5.31 5.29
N ILE A 3 20.33 4.76 4.07
CA ILE A 3 19.75 5.37 2.87
C ILE A 3 18.26 5.69 3.05
N GLY A 4 17.49 4.82 3.71
CA GLY A 4 16.06 5.03 3.93
C GLY A 4 15.76 6.12 4.96
N VAL A 5 16.57 6.21 6.02
CA VAL A 5 16.45 7.30 6.99
C VAL A 5 16.77 8.64 6.32
N ILE A 6 17.84 8.68 5.52
CA ILE A 6 18.22 9.88 4.74
C ILE A 6 17.10 10.26 3.76
N ALA A 7 16.52 9.29 3.05
CA ALA A 7 15.44 9.52 2.10
C ALA A 7 14.16 10.04 2.77
N LEU A 8 13.79 9.49 3.94
CA LEU A 8 12.66 9.98 4.74
C LEU A 8 12.89 11.40 5.23
N LEU A 9 14.05 11.67 5.86
CA LEU A 9 14.39 12.99 6.36
C LEU A 9 14.42 14.02 5.23
N TYR A 10 15.01 13.66 4.09
CA TYR A 10 14.98 14.48 2.88
C TYR A 10 13.54 14.74 2.42
N GLY A 11 12.68 13.71 2.38
CA GLY A 11 11.28 13.84 2.01
C GLY A 11 10.52 14.81 2.92
N PHE A 12 10.66 14.68 4.23
CA PHE A 12 10.02 15.58 5.20
C PHE A 12 10.57 17.02 5.12
N ILE A 13 11.90 17.19 5.02
CA ILE A 13 12.52 18.52 4.90
C ILE A 13 12.13 19.19 3.57
N SER A 14 12.09 18.43 2.48
CA SER A 14 11.71 18.94 1.17
C SER A 14 10.22 19.29 1.11
N ALA A 15 9.37 18.54 1.81
CA ALA A 15 7.96 18.86 1.94
C ALA A 15 7.75 20.16 2.74
N ASP A 16 8.49 20.32 3.84
CA ASP A 16 8.35 21.49 4.72
C ASP A 16 8.88 22.78 4.08
N LYS A 17 10.00 22.72 3.36
CA LYS A 17 10.58 23.87 2.63
C LYS A 17 9.66 24.43 1.53
N ASN A 18 8.78 23.60 0.98
CA ASN A 18 7.83 24.00 -0.06
C ASN A 18 6.45 24.36 0.53
N THR A 19 6.36 24.63 1.83
CA THR A 19 5.09 24.88 2.50
C THR A 19 4.64 26.33 2.36
N TYR A 20 3.52 26.53 1.69
CA TYR A 20 2.73 27.75 1.79
C TYR A 20 1.47 27.47 2.60
N SER A 21 1.04 28.41 3.45
CA SER A 21 -0.25 28.29 4.13
C SER A 21 -1.39 28.42 3.11
N ASP A 22 -2.51 27.78 3.38
CA ASP A 22 -3.74 27.88 2.59
C ASP A 22 -4.17 29.34 2.35
N LYS A 23 -3.96 30.21 3.35
CA LYS A 23 -4.22 31.65 3.26
C LYS A 23 -3.23 32.35 2.34
N ASP A 24 -1.95 31.99 2.42
CA ASP A 24 -0.89 32.55 1.58
C ASP A 24 -1.10 32.16 0.12
N ILE A 25 -1.41 30.89 -0.15
CA ILE A 25 -1.74 30.41 -1.51
C ILE A 25 -2.94 31.19 -2.05
N LYS A 26 -4.02 31.29 -1.28
CA LYS A 26 -5.23 32.04 -1.68
C LYS A 26 -4.91 33.51 -1.97
N LYS A 27 -4.06 34.14 -1.14
CA LYS A 27 -3.64 35.53 -1.32
C LYS A 27 -2.79 35.71 -2.58
N ILE A 28 -1.77 34.88 -2.77
CA ILE A 28 -0.86 34.93 -3.92
C ILE A 28 -1.61 34.66 -5.22
N VAL A 29 -2.48 33.64 -5.27
CA VAL A 29 -3.30 33.34 -6.46
C VAL A 29 -4.23 34.50 -6.80
N LYS A 30 -4.86 35.13 -5.79
CA LYS A 30 -5.69 36.33 -6.01
C LYS A 30 -4.89 37.54 -6.48
N GLU A 31 -3.67 37.75 -5.97
CA GLU A 31 -2.77 38.80 -6.43
C GLU A 31 -2.34 38.57 -7.88
N LEU A 32 -1.95 37.34 -8.23
CA LEU A 32 -1.60 36.96 -9.60
C LEU A 32 -2.80 37.10 -10.56
N TYR A 33 -4.01 36.77 -10.11
CA TYR A 33 -5.23 36.96 -10.89
C TYR A 33 -5.50 38.44 -11.17
N LYS A 34 -5.32 39.32 -10.17
CA LYS A 34 -5.46 40.78 -10.34
C LYS A 34 -4.41 41.33 -11.30
N GLN A 35 -3.14 40.92 -11.17
CA GLN A 35 -2.06 41.31 -12.07
C GLN A 35 -2.32 40.83 -13.51
N ASN A 36 -2.82 39.61 -13.67
CA ASN A 36 -3.18 39.06 -14.97
C ASN A 36 -4.37 39.79 -15.61
N SER A 37 -5.36 40.17 -14.80
CA SER A 37 -6.52 40.94 -15.25
C SER A 37 -6.16 42.38 -15.64
N SER A 38 -5.18 43.01 -14.97
CA SER A 38 -4.68 44.33 -15.34
C SER A 38 -3.83 44.33 -16.61
N GLU A 39 -3.09 43.24 -16.89
CA GLU A 39 -2.29 43.08 -18.11
C GLU A 39 -3.14 42.74 -19.34
N GLN A 40 -4.26 42.02 -19.15
CA GLN A 40 -5.23 41.72 -20.22
C GLN A 40 -6.28 42.84 -20.43
N GLY A 41 -6.16 43.95 -19.69
CA GLY A 41 -7.06 45.12 -19.75
C GLY A 41 -6.88 46.03 -20.97
N GLY A 42 -6.18 45.57 -22.01
CA GLY A 42 -6.14 46.18 -23.34
C GLY A 42 -6.62 45.17 -24.39
N GLU A 43 -7.89 45.28 -24.77
CA GLU A 43 -8.61 44.50 -25.80
C GLU A 43 -8.89 43.00 -25.54
N GLY A 44 -10.19 42.68 -25.35
CA GLY A 44 -10.74 41.36 -25.69
C GLY A 44 -11.73 40.76 -24.68
N LYS A 45 -13.02 41.02 -24.88
CA LYS A 45 -14.14 40.31 -24.24
C LYS A 45 -13.99 38.79 -24.44
N TYR A 46 -14.00 38.02 -23.34
CA TYR A 46 -14.21 36.57 -23.39
C TYR A 46 -15.57 36.28 -24.04
N LYS A 47 -15.57 35.77 -25.28
CA LYS A 47 -16.76 35.26 -25.95
C LYS A 47 -17.13 33.92 -25.31
N HIS A 48 -18.36 33.83 -24.78
CA HIS A 48 -19.06 32.56 -24.61
C HIS A 48 -19.01 31.78 -25.93
N LYS A 49 -18.38 30.61 -25.93
CA LYS A 49 -18.57 29.60 -26.98
C LYS A 49 -19.07 28.35 -26.30
N GLU A 50 -20.34 28.01 -26.57
CA GLU A 50 -20.95 26.74 -26.18
C GLU A 50 -20.15 25.57 -26.79
N MET A 51 -19.93 24.51 -26.01
CA MET A 51 -19.30 23.27 -26.46
C MET A 51 -20.24 22.53 -27.41
N HIS A 52 -19.83 22.41 -28.68
CA HIS A 52 -20.30 21.32 -29.54
C HIS A 52 -19.32 20.14 -29.42
N HIS A 53 -19.86 18.97 -29.08
CA HIS A 53 -19.16 17.69 -29.15
C HIS A 53 -18.66 17.42 -30.57
N VAL A 54 -17.34 17.29 -30.75
CA VAL A 54 -16.76 16.58 -31.88
C VAL A 54 -15.63 15.69 -31.36
N ASN A 55 -15.84 14.39 -31.53
CA ASN A 55 -14.79 13.37 -31.48
C ASN A 55 -13.76 13.67 -32.57
N ASP A 56 -12.49 13.82 -32.21
CA ASP A 56 -11.43 13.23 -33.03
C ASP A 56 -10.13 13.04 -32.24
N LYS A 57 -9.66 11.79 -32.26
CA LYS A 57 -8.33 11.39 -31.80
C LYS A 57 -7.32 11.80 -32.87
N LYS A 58 -6.31 12.59 -32.51
CA LYS A 58 -4.96 12.49 -33.09
C LYS A 58 -3.92 13.11 -32.17
N HIS A 59 -2.92 12.32 -31.85
CA HIS A 59 -1.66 12.75 -31.24
C HIS A 59 -1.02 13.84 -32.09
N ASN A 60 -0.80 15.02 -31.51
CA ASN A 60 0.37 15.84 -31.77
C ASN A 60 0.69 16.66 -30.50
N LYS A 61 1.99 16.69 -30.17
CA LYS A 61 2.58 17.61 -29.20
C LYS A 61 2.44 19.03 -29.74
N GLU A 62 2.20 19.99 -28.85
CA GLU A 62 2.00 21.43 -29.08
C GLU A 62 0.54 21.89 -29.30
N ASP A 63 -0.25 21.89 -28.22
CA ASP A 63 -1.33 22.85 -27.96
C ASP A 63 -1.37 23.11 -26.45
N SER A 64 -0.54 24.04 -25.95
CA SER A 64 -0.29 24.25 -24.52
C SER A 64 -1.11 25.40 -23.90
N SER A 65 -2.26 25.76 -24.46
CA SER A 65 -3.03 26.94 -24.00
C SER A 65 -4.57 26.92 -24.19
N ASP A 66 -5.20 25.77 -24.42
CA ASP A 66 -6.65 25.70 -24.69
C ASP A 66 -7.52 25.47 -23.43
N TYR A 67 -7.27 26.22 -22.36
CA TYR A 67 -8.11 26.18 -21.15
C TYR A 67 -8.24 27.55 -20.45
N HIS A 68 -9.37 27.75 -19.76
CA HIS A 68 -9.88 29.07 -19.35
C HIS A 68 -8.89 29.93 -18.55
N TYR A 69 -8.01 29.31 -17.74
CA TYR A 69 -7.04 30.00 -16.88
C TYR A 69 -5.57 29.71 -17.25
N ALA A 70 -5.26 29.35 -18.50
CA ALA A 70 -3.91 28.94 -18.92
C ALA A 70 -2.80 29.93 -18.54
N SER A 71 -2.98 31.23 -18.80
CA SER A 71 -1.99 32.27 -18.46
C SER A 71 -1.79 32.45 -16.95
N LEU A 72 -2.85 32.27 -16.15
CA LEU A 72 -2.77 32.33 -14.70
C LEU A 72 -2.01 31.11 -14.14
N PHE A 73 -2.30 29.92 -14.64
CA PHE A 73 -1.59 28.70 -14.24
C PHE A 73 -0.11 28.76 -14.57
N GLN A 74 0.28 29.28 -15.74
CA GLN A 74 1.71 29.47 -16.08
C GLN A 74 2.42 30.43 -15.10
N LYS A 75 1.75 31.52 -14.69
CA LYS A 75 2.29 32.45 -13.69
C LYS A 75 2.41 31.80 -12.31
N ILE A 76 1.43 30.99 -11.91
CA ILE A 76 1.44 30.21 -10.66
C ILE A 76 2.60 29.20 -10.68
N GLU A 77 2.71 28.39 -11.73
CA GLU A 77 3.79 27.41 -11.92
C GLU A 77 5.16 28.07 -11.87
N LYS A 78 5.33 29.24 -12.52
CA LYS A 78 6.59 30.00 -12.47
C LYS A 78 6.86 30.59 -11.08
N ARG A 79 5.84 31.09 -10.39
CA ARG A 79 5.97 31.70 -9.05
C ARG A 79 6.37 30.67 -8.00
N PHE A 80 5.75 29.50 -8.05
CA PHE A 80 5.98 28.42 -7.09
C PHE A 80 7.01 27.39 -7.56
N ASN A 81 7.56 27.55 -8.76
CA ASN A 81 8.46 26.60 -9.41
C ASN A 81 7.89 25.17 -9.36
N CYS A 82 6.63 25.03 -9.73
CA CYS A 82 5.89 23.77 -9.69
C CYS A 82 5.30 23.42 -11.06
N HIS A 83 4.89 22.15 -11.22
CA HIS A 83 4.12 21.70 -12.38
C HIS A 83 2.80 21.12 -11.90
N LEU A 84 1.71 21.76 -12.28
CA LEU A 84 0.35 21.35 -11.94
C LEU A 84 -0.18 20.38 -13.00
N ASP A 85 -1.10 19.53 -12.59
CA ASP A 85 -1.67 18.50 -13.43
C ASP A 85 -2.48 19.10 -14.59
N TYR A 86 -2.33 18.55 -15.79
CA TYR A 86 -2.97 19.10 -16.99
C TYR A 86 -4.49 18.95 -16.95
N ASP A 87 -5.01 17.80 -16.52
CA ASP A 87 -6.45 17.54 -16.50
C ASP A 87 -7.13 18.39 -15.41
N GLN A 88 -6.48 18.56 -14.26
CA GLN A 88 -6.95 19.49 -13.23
C GLN A 88 -6.96 20.94 -13.71
N LYS A 89 -5.94 21.37 -14.46
CA LYS A 89 -5.90 22.71 -15.07
C LYS A 89 -7.00 22.92 -16.10
N LYS A 90 -7.30 21.89 -16.91
CA LYS A 90 -8.30 21.92 -17.96
C LYS A 90 -9.73 22.00 -17.41
N ASN A 91 -9.99 21.32 -16.30
CA ASN A 91 -11.32 21.26 -15.67
C ASN A 91 -11.60 22.44 -14.70
N ALA A 92 -10.67 23.37 -14.54
CA ALA A 92 -10.86 24.55 -13.70
C ALA A 92 -11.65 25.65 -14.42
N HIS A 93 -12.86 25.94 -13.94
CA HIS A 93 -13.79 26.91 -14.54
C HIS A 93 -13.97 28.18 -13.69
N SER A 94 -13.59 28.14 -12.41
CA SER A 94 -13.67 29.25 -11.48
C SER A 94 -12.31 29.61 -10.87
N LEU A 95 -12.17 30.83 -10.34
CA LEU A 95 -10.97 31.22 -9.58
C LEU A 95 -10.80 30.35 -8.32
N ASP A 96 -11.89 29.92 -7.71
CA ASP A 96 -11.85 29.02 -6.56
C ASP A 96 -11.32 27.64 -6.95
N ASP A 97 -11.59 27.17 -8.18
CA ASP A 97 -11.01 25.93 -8.72
C ASP A 97 -9.50 26.05 -8.90
N VAL A 98 -9.02 27.20 -9.40
CA VAL A 98 -7.57 27.47 -9.53
C VAL A 98 -6.89 27.46 -8.16
N ILE A 99 -7.52 28.07 -7.17
CA ILE A 99 -7.04 28.06 -5.78
C ILE A 99 -7.04 26.63 -5.24
N TYR A 100 -8.10 25.86 -5.50
CA TYR A 100 -8.22 24.46 -5.07
C TYR A 100 -7.12 23.58 -5.67
N VAL A 101 -6.90 23.63 -6.99
CA VAL A 101 -5.84 22.87 -7.68
C VAL A 101 -4.46 23.22 -7.11
N THR A 102 -4.19 24.50 -6.87
CA THR A 102 -2.91 24.95 -6.31
C THR A 102 -2.73 24.44 -4.87
N LYS A 103 -3.76 24.51 -4.03
CA LYS A 103 -3.73 23.97 -2.67
C LYS A 103 -3.52 22.46 -2.67
N HIS A 104 -4.29 21.75 -3.48
CA HIS A 104 -4.24 20.30 -3.60
C HIS A 104 -2.82 19.81 -3.91
N TYR A 105 -2.11 20.47 -4.83
CA TYR A 105 -0.70 20.18 -5.12
C TYR A 105 0.21 20.23 -3.88
N PHE A 106 0.10 21.28 -3.06
CA PHE A 106 0.92 21.43 -1.85
C PHE A 106 0.55 20.42 -0.76
N HIS A 107 -0.73 20.09 -0.61
CA HIS A 107 -1.16 19.00 0.28
C HIS A 107 -0.56 17.66 -0.16
N THR A 108 -0.58 17.38 -1.45
CA THR A 108 0.00 16.16 -2.02
C THR A 108 1.50 16.05 -1.78
N ILE A 109 2.27 17.14 -1.92
CA ILE A 109 3.71 17.14 -1.60
C ILE A 109 3.94 16.78 -0.14
N LYS A 110 3.17 17.36 0.78
CA LYS A 110 3.27 17.07 2.22
C LYS A 110 2.89 15.63 2.55
N GLN A 111 1.90 15.10 1.84
CA GLN A 111 1.39 13.75 2.03
C GLN A 111 2.32 12.66 1.50
N ARG A 112 3.18 12.99 0.54
CA ARG A 112 4.05 12.04 -0.14
C ARG A 112 5.03 11.25 0.75
N PRO A 113 5.84 11.86 1.63
CA PRO A 113 6.74 11.09 2.51
C PRO A 113 5.97 10.14 3.44
N TRP A 114 4.80 10.56 3.92
CA TRP A 114 3.89 9.71 4.71
C TRP A 114 3.38 8.52 3.91
N SER A 115 2.95 8.75 2.67
CA SER A 115 2.47 7.71 1.76
C SER A 115 3.57 6.70 1.42
N SER A 116 4.79 7.16 1.17
CA SER A 116 5.94 6.28 0.90
C SER A 116 6.32 5.43 2.12
N LEU A 117 6.30 6.03 3.32
CA LEU A 117 6.49 5.33 4.58
C LEU A 117 5.40 4.26 4.77
N PHE A 118 4.15 4.62 4.50
CA PHE A 118 2.99 3.76 4.64
C PHE A 118 3.03 2.55 3.69
N VAL A 119 3.23 2.78 2.39
CA VAL A 119 3.37 1.70 1.37
C VAL A 119 4.47 0.72 1.77
N SER A 120 5.65 1.24 2.10
CA SER A 120 6.79 0.39 2.45
C SER A 120 6.54 -0.37 3.75
N ASN A 121 6.03 0.29 4.79
CA ASN A 121 5.72 -0.37 6.05
C ASN A 121 4.67 -1.48 5.88
N LEU A 122 3.57 -1.16 5.20
CA LEU A 122 2.48 -2.11 4.96
C LEU A 122 2.99 -3.33 4.20
N PHE A 123 3.80 -3.14 3.15
CA PHE A 123 4.35 -4.24 2.36
C PHE A 123 5.15 -5.22 3.21
N PHE A 124 6.12 -4.74 4.00
CA PHE A 124 6.95 -5.62 4.84
C PHE A 124 6.19 -6.18 6.06
N LEU A 125 5.27 -5.41 6.64
CA LEU A 125 4.37 -5.89 7.70
C LEU A 125 3.53 -7.07 7.20
N MET A 126 2.90 -6.93 6.04
CA MET A 126 2.03 -7.95 5.48
C MET A 126 2.80 -9.16 4.95
N ILE A 127 4.02 -8.99 4.42
CA ILE A 127 4.94 -10.11 4.15
C ILE A 127 5.26 -10.89 5.42
N SER A 128 5.46 -10.20 6.54
CA SER A 128 5.75 -10.84 7.83
C SER A 128 4.56 -11.63 8.35
N LEU A 129 3.35 -11.08 8.20
CA LEU A 129 2.10 -11.77 8.52
C LEU A 129 1.88 -12.97 7.60
N ALA A 130 2.05 -12.80 6.30
CA ALA A 130 1.90 -13.87 5.33
C ALA A 130 2.95 -14.98 5.51
N GLY A 131 4.16 -14.64 5.95
CA GLY A 131 5.16 -15.64 6.37
C GLY A 131 4.70 -16.46 7.59
N LEU A 132 4.00 -15.82 8.54
CA LEU A 132 3.37 -16.52 9.67
C LEU A 132 2.22 -17.42 9.21
N VAL A 133 1.40 -16.96 8.25
CA VAL A 133 0.33 -17.77 7.62
C VAL A 133 0.94 -18.96 6.89
N TRP A 134 2.01 -18.75 6.13
CA TRP A 134 2.73 -19.83 5.45
C TRP A 134 3.23 -20.89 6.45
N LEU A 135 3.81 -20.46 7.57
CA LEU A 135 4.24 -21.36 8.67
C LEU A 135 3.05 -22.15 9.23
N ALA A 136 1.93 -21.48 9.51
CA ALA A 136 0.74 -22.12 10.06
C ALA A 136 0.13 -23.15 9.10
N VAL A 137 0.11 -22.85 7.80
CA VAL A 137 -0.33 -23.78 6.76
C VAL A 137 0.52 -25.05 6.78
N GLN A 138 1.85 -24.95 6.91
CA GLN A 138 2.71 -26.15 6.95
C GLN A 138 2.43 -27.05 8.16
N TYR A 139 2.15 -26.47 9.33
CA TYR A 139 1.78 -27.25 10.51
C TYR A 139 0.43 -27.96 10.33
N ILE A 140 -0.59 -27.26 9.81
CA ILE A 140 -1.93 -27.83 9.64
C ILE A 140 -1.95 -28.89 8.54
N SER A 141 -1.24 -28.65 7.45
CA SER A 141 -1.15 -29.62 6.35
C SER A 141 -0.23 -30.79 6.68
N GLN A 142 0.45 -30.77 7.83
CA GLN A 142 1.41 -31.80 8.23
C GLN A 142 2.45 -32.07 7.12
N SER A 143 3.01 -30.98 6.60
CA SER A 143 3.87 -31.00 5.42
C SER A 143 5.28 -31.53 5.74
N GLY A 144 5.62 -32.69 5.18
CA GLY A 144 6.94 -33.31 5.38
C GLY A 144 8.09 -32.60 4.67
N TRP A 145 7.88 -32.06 3.46
CA TRP A 145 8.95 -31.40 2.70
C TRP A 145 9.48 -30.14 3.38
N SER A 146 8.60 -29.37 4.03
CA SER A 146 8.90 -28.06 4.60
C SER A 146 9.51 -28.09 6.00
N ALA A 147 9.54 -29.25 6.68
CA ALA A 147 9.92 -29.35 8.09
C ALA A 147 11.32 -28.81 8.39
N SER A 148 12.28 -29.01 7.49
CA SER A 148 13.65 -28.47 7.65
C SER A 148 13.76 -26.96 7.43
N LEU A 149 12.72 -26.32 6.89
CA LEU A 149 12.70 -24.91 6.49
C LEU A 149 11.90 -24.01 7.43
N LEU A 150 11.15 -24.57 8.40
CA LEU A 150 10.19 -23.84 9.25
C LEU A 150 10.80 -22.67 10.06
N ARG A 151 12.12 -22.68 10.30
CA ARG A 151 12.83 -21.58 10.97
C ARG A 151 12.86 -20.28 10.14
N ILE A 152 12.84 -20.39 8.82
CA ILE A 152 12.88 -19.25 7.89
C ILE A 152 11.60 -18.40 7.95
N PRO A 153 10.39 -18.95 7.70
CA PRO A 153 9.14 -18.18 7.82
C PRO A 153 8.90 -17.70 9.26
N GLN A 154 9.32 -18.47 10.27
CA GLN A 154 9.30 -18.03 11.66
C GLN A 154 10.17 -16.78 11.87
N ALA A 155 11.35 -16.70 11.25
CA ALA A 155 12.18 -15.50 11.31
C ALA A 155 11.60 -14.35 10.49
N VAL A 156 10.99 -14.61 9.33
CA VAL A 156 10.26 -13.59 8.56
C VAL A 156 9.16 -12.93 9.41
N SER A 157 8.39 -13.72 10.17
CA SER A 157 7.37 -13.20 11.08
C SER A 157 7.92 -12.36 12.25
N SER A 158 9.23 -12.42 12.54
CA SER A 158 9.83 -11.66 13.64
C SER A 158 9.86 -10.14 13.42
N PHE A 159 9.58 -9.70 12.19
CA PHE A 159 9.43 -8.29 11.86
C PHE A 159 8.04 -7.72 12.22
N LEU A 160 7.04 -8.56 12.50
CA LEU A 160 5.67 -8.14 12.85
C LEU A 160 5.60 -7.05 13.93
N PRO A 161 6.32 -7.13 15.07
CA PRO A 161 6.23 -6.10 16.10
C PRO A 161 6.75 -4.74 15.63
N TYR A 162 7.80 -4.73 14.80
CA TYR A 162 8.41 -3.50 14.31
C TYR A 162 7.52 -2.82 13.28
N GLY A 163 7.06 -3.56 12.27
CA GLY A 163 6.12 -3.04 11.28
C GLY A 163 4.78 -2.64 11.91
N GLY A 164 4.34 -3.38 12.93
CA GLY A 164 3.12 -3.11 13.67
C GLY A 164 3.18 -1.80 14.46
N VAL A 165 4.26 -1.55 15.19
CA VAL A 165 4.46 -0.27 15.91
C VAL A 165 4.49 0.91 14.94
N ILE A 166 5.20 0.79 13.81
CA ILE A 166 5.23 1.84 12.80
C ILE A 166 3.84 2.05 12.18
N MET A 167 3.07 0.98 11.96
CA MET A 167 1.71 1.07 11.43
C MET A 167 0.79 1.84 12.38
N ILE A 168 0.80 1.50 13.67
CA ILE A 168 0.02 2.20 14.68
C ILE A 168 0.47 3.65 14.81
N PHE A 169 1.78 3.94 14.70
CA PHE A 169 2.29 5.30 14.67
C PHE A 169 1.73 6.11 13.49
N ILE A 170 1.70 5.55 12.28
CA ILE A 170 1.12 6.22 11.10
C ILE A 170 -0.37 6.48 11.32
N ILE A 171 -1.11 5.52 11.89
CA ILE A 171 -2.54 5.69 12.17
C ILE A 171 -2.80 6.79 13.21
N ILE A 172 -2.06 6.77 14.33
CA ILE A 172 -2.22 7.77 15.40
C ILE A 172 -1.85 9.17 14.89
N THR A 173 -0.75 9.30 14.13
CA THR A 173 -0.37 10.59 13.54
C THR A 173 -1.38 11.10 12.51
N GLY A 174 -2.08 10.20 11.81
CA GLY A 174 -3.21 10.56 10.94
C GLY A 174 -4.40 11.10 11.73
N ALA A 175 -4.74 10.42 12.84
CA ALA A 175 -5.79 10.87 13.76
C ALA A 175 -5.46 12.19 14.48
N LEU A 176 -4.18 12.52 14.63
CA LEU A 176 -3.70 13.81 15.14
C LEU A 176 -3.57 14.89 14.04
N HIS A 177 -4.03 14.61 12.82
CA HIS A 177 -3.96 15.49 11.65
C HIS A 177 -2.53 15.93 11.25
N TRP A 178 -1.51 15.09 11.50
CA TRP A 178 -0.15 15.36 11.00
C TRP A 178 0.00 15.06 9.51
N HIS A 179 -0.91 14.24 8.98
CA HIS A 179 -1.06 13.90 7.57
C HIS A 179 -2.52 13.57 7.28
N HIS A 180 -2.87 13.54 5.99
CA HIS A 180 -4.25 13.35 5.53
C HIS A 180 -4.37 12.08 4.67
N THR A 181 -3.74 10.99 5.11
CA THR A 181 -3.84 9.68 4.42
C THR A 181 -5.28 9.18 4.35
N TYR A 182 -6.06 9.43 5.41
CA TYR A 182 -7.47 9.05 5.52
C TYR A 182 -8.30 10.33 5.63
N HIS A 183 -8.92 10.77 4.53
CA HIS A 183 -9.70 12.00 4.50
C HIS A 183 -10.94 11.93 5.40
N TRP A 184 -11.52 10.75 5.61
CA TRP A 184 -12.65 10.55 6.51
C TRP A 184 -12.35 10.82 7.99
N MET A 185 -11.07 10.96 8.37
CA MET A 185 -10.70 11.40 9.72
C MET A 185 -10.93 12.91 9.91
N ASP A 186 -11.22 13.67 8.85
CA ASP A 186 -11.59 15.09 8.93
C ASP A 186 -13.08 15.23 9.30
N GLU A 187 -13.35 15.91 10.41
CA GLU A 187 -14.71 16.22 10.87
C GLU A 187 -15.50 17.05 9.84
N ALA A 188 -14.80 17.79 8.98
CA ALA A 188 -15.41 18.56 7.90
C ALA A 188 -16.23 17.72 6.92
N LEU A 189 -15.98 16.42 6.82
CA LEU A 189 -16.69 15.52 5.90
C LEU A 189 -17.84 14.77 6.57
N THR A 190 -17.82 14.64 7.90
CA THR A 190 -18.80 13.84 8.65
C THR A 190 -19.85 14.66 9.37
N SER A 191 -19.59 15.96 9.59
CA SER A 191 -20.51 16.84 10.30
C SER A 191 -21.40 17.69 9.40
N GLU A 192 -22.70 17.69 9.68
CA GLU A 192 -23.72 18.36 8.86
C GLU A 192 -23.66 19.90 8.97
N TYR A 193 -23.25 20.43 10.12
CA TYR A 193 -23.21 21.87 10.40
C TYR A 193 -21.81 22.35 10.82
N VAL A 194 -21.56 23.64 10.63
CA VAL A 194 -20.34 24.35 11.05
C VAL A 194 -20.73 25.62 11.81
N PHE A 195 -20.03 25.94 12.90
CA PHE A 195 -20.30 27.16 13.67
C PHE A 195 -19.97 28.41 12.85
N GLN A 196 -20.92 29.32 12.72
CA GLN A 196 -20.84 30.50 11.85
C GLN A 196 -19.57 31.33 12.10
N ASP A 197 -19.24 31.55 13.37
CA ASP A 197 -18.07 32.33 13.81
C ASP A 197 -16.73 31.69 13.43
N THR A 198 -16.75 30.39 13.11
CA THR A 198 -15.54 29.61 12.84
C THR A 198 -15.36 29.28 11.35
N VAL A 199 -16.32 29.61 10.49
CA VAL A 199 -16.28 29.26 9.05
C VAL A 199 -15.07 29.87 8.34
N GLU A 200 -14.63 31.06 8.73
CA GLU A 200 -13.50 31.76 8.12
C GLU A 200 -12.16 31.58 8.87
N THR A 201 -12.15 30.82 9.97
CA THR A 201 -10.93 30.56 10.74
C THR A 201 -10.14 29.39 10.15
N ASP A 202 -8.88 29.25 10.55
CA ASP A 202 -8.04 28.12 10.10
C ASP A 202 -8.48 26.77 10.69
N HIS A 203 -9.30 26.80 11.74
CA HIS A 203 -9.81 25.63 12.46
C HIS A 203 -11.32 25.77 12.69
N PRO A 204 -12.13 25.57 11.63
CA PRO A 204 -13.59 25.56 11.76
C PRO A 204 -14.02 24.46 12.74
N LYS A 205 -15.01 24.77 13.58
CA LYS A 205 -15.63 23.80 14.49
C LYS A 205 -16.91 23.27 13.86
N TYR A 206 -17.08 21.96 13.89
CA TYR A 206 -18.22 21.30 13.28
C TYR A 206 -19.14 20.69 14.34
N THR A 207 -20.41 20.51 13.98
CA THR A 207 -21.40 19.87 14.84
C THR A 207 -22.49 19.17 14.00
N ASN A 208 -23.11 18.15 14.57
CA ASN A 208 -24.30 17.51 14.01
C ASN A 208 -25.60 18.08 14.60
N ASP A 209 -25.49 18.86 15.68
CA ASP A 209 -26.64 19.44 16.34
C ASP A 209 -27.01 20.78 15.71
N LYS A 210 -28.28 20.90 15.33
CA LYS A 210 -28.82 22.14 14.79
C LYS A 210 -29.04 23.15 15.94
N SER A 211 -28.28 24.23 15.93
CA SER A 211 -28.43 25.40 16.81
C SER A 211 -28.58 26.68 15.99
N ASP A 212 -28.91 27.80 16.64
CA ASP A 212 -29.07 29.08 15.95
C ASP A 212 -27.73 29.67 15.43
N ASP A 213 -26.60 29.21 15.97
CA ASP A 213 -25.25 29.70 15.66
C ASP A 213 -24.51 28.89 14.57
N VAL A 214 -25.20 27.95 13.92
CA VAL A 214 -24.58 27.02 12.96
C VAL A 214 -25.16 27.14 11.55
N VAL A 215 -24.28 26.98 10.56
CA VAL A 215 -24.60 27.04 9.13
C VAL A 215 -24.37 25.66 8.50
N LEU A 216 -25.11 25.35 7.44
CA LEU A 216 -24.94 24.11 6.68
C LEU A 216 -23.50 23.98 6.13
N ASN A 217 -22.86 22.86 6.41
CA ASN A 217 -21.51 22.59 5.96
C ASN A 217 -21.50 22.20 4.48
N LYS A 218 -20.83 23.01 3.64
CA LYS A 218 -20.68 22.74 2.19
C LYS A 218 -19.84 21.50 1.87
N LYS A 219 -19.01 21.04 2.81
CA LYS A 219 -18.11 19.89 2.65
C LYS A 219 -18.70 18.59 3.18
N PHE A 220 -19.90 18.62 3.74
CA PHE A 220 -20.55 17.44 4.30
C PHE A 220 -20.78 16.37 3.22
N ASP A 221 -20.42 15.13 3.56
CA ASP A 221 -20.55 13.98 2.69
C ASP A 221 -21.42 12.91 3.34
N SER A 222 -22.62 12.72 2.80
CA SER A 222 -23.59 11.76 3.33
C SER A 222 -23.12 10.31 3.26
N ILE A 223 -22.29 9.95 2.26
CA ILE A 223 -21.78 8.58 2.09
C ILE A 223 -20.75 8.28 3.18
N ILE A 224 -19.85 9.22 3.45
CA ILE A 224 -18.84 9.07 4.52
C ILE A 224 -19.53 9.11 5.89
N ALA A 225 -20.47 10.04 6.11
CA ALA A 225 -21.24 10.12 7.34
C ALA A 225 -22.00 8.81 7.64
N GLY A 226 -22.58 8.17 6.61
CA GLY A 226 -23.23 6.86 6.74
C GLY A 226 -22.29 5.70 7.12
N LYS A 227 -20.97 5.87 6.94
CA LYS A 227 -19.95 4.86 7.27
C LYS A 227 -19.30 5.06 8.64
N THR A 228 -19.65 6.13 9.37
CA THR A 228 -19.06 6.50 10.68
C THR A 228 -19.20 5.41 11.76
N ALA A 229 -20.23 4.56 11.66
CA ALA A 229 -20.37 3.40 12.55
C ALA A 229 -19.15 2.46 12.50
N TYR A 230 -18.53 2.32 11.32
CA TYR A 230 -17.33 1.51 11.10
C TYR A 230 -16.04 2.35 11.05
N LEU A 231 -16.09 3.48 10.33
CA LEU A 231 -15.01 4.45 10.15
C LEU A 231 -15.10 5.57 11.19
N ASN A 232 -14.89 5.22 12.46
CA ASN A 232 -14.63 6.22 13.50
C ASN A 232 -13.22 6.03 14.06
N ILE A 233 -12.61 7.14 14.50
CA ILE A 233 -11.21 7.17 14.93
C ILE A 233 -10.92 6.18 16.07
N PRO A 234 -11.68 6.16 17.19
CA PRO A 234 -11.39 5.24 18.30
C PRO A 234 -11.51 3.76 17.90
N PHE A 235 -12.58 3.39 17.20
CA PHE A 235 -12.83 2.01 16.79
C PHE A 235 -11.80 1.54 15.76
N PHE A 236 -11.42 2.40 14.81
CA PHE A 236 -10.36 2.12 13.83
C PHE A 236 -9.00 1.84 14.50
N ILE A 237 -8.62 2.67 15.48
CA ILE A 237 -7.38 2.50 16.26
C ILE A 237 -7.43 1.21 17.07
N ILE A 238 -8.53 0.96 17.79
CA ILE A 238 -8.70 -0.25 18.60
C ILE A 238 -8.61 -1.51 17.73
N ARG A 239 -9.31 -1.56 16.59
CA ARG A 239 -9.22 -2.69 15.65
C ARG A 239 -7.80 -2.92 15.16
N SER A 240 -7.12 -1.85 14.73
CA SER A 240 -5.74 -1.93 14.26
C SER A 240 -4.78 -2.47 15.34
N ILE A 241 -4.95 -2.04 16.60
CA ILE A 241 -4.19 -2.55 17.74
C ILE A 241 -4.48 -4.03 17.98
N ILE A 242 -5.75 -4.45 17.95
CA ILE A 242 -6.16 -5.86 18.11
C ILE A 242 -5.52 -6.73 17.03
N TYR A 243 -5.52 -6.28 15.77
CA TYR A 243 -4.89 -7.01 14.66
C TYR A 243 -3.40 -7.22 14.91
N VAL A 244 -2.66 -6.13 15.14
CA VAL A 244 -1.20 -6.18 15.34
C VAL A 244 -0.83 -6.99 16.57
N LEU A 245 -1.49 -6.76 17.71
CA LEU A 245 -1.20 -7.49 18.95
C LEU A 245 -1.55 -8.97 18.81
N GLY A 246 -2.69 -9.31 18.20
CA GLY A 246 -3.08 -10.69 17.96
C GLY A 246 -2.06 -11.45 17.11
N TRP A 247 -1.60 -10.85 16.00
CA TRP A 247 -0.57 -11.44 15.15
C TRP A 247 0.77 -11.59 15.87
N CYS A 248 1.21 -10.56 16.60
CA CYS A 248 2.47 -10.60 17.34
C CYS A 248 2.44 -11.63 18.47
N PHE A 249 1.32 -11.73 19.19
CA PHE A 249 1.13 -12.70 20.26
C PHE A 249 1.20 -14.14 19.75
N ILE A 250 0.54 -14.44 18.63
CA ILE A 250 0.57 -15.76 18.03
C ILE A 250 1.96 -16.09 17.48
N ALA A 251 2.63 -15.14 16.82
CA ALA A 251 4.01 -15.31 16.37
C ALA A 251 4.95 -15.62 17.54
N PHE A 252 4.78 -14.93 18.66
CA PHE A 252 5.54 -15.17 19.88
C PHE A 252 5.28 -16.57 20.45
N LEU A 253 4.02 -17.01 20.53
CA LEU A 253 3.66 -18.33 21.04
C LEU A 253 4.18 -19.46 20.14
N LEU A 254 4.00 -19.35 18.82
CA LEU A 254 4.54 -20.33 17.87
C LEU A 254 6.07 -20.41 17.98
N LYS A 255 6.74 -19.27 18.14
CA LYS A 255 8.19 -19.27 18.36
C LYS A 255 8.60 -19.94 19.66
N LYS A 256 7.90 -19.63 20.75
CA LYS A 256 8.14 -20.23 22.08
C LYS A 256 7.95 -21.75 22.04
N TYR A 257 6.85 -22.22 21.45
CA TYR A 257 6.56 -23.67 21.37
C TYR A 257 7.55 -24.40 20.46
N SER A 258 7.98 -23.78 19.37
CA SER A 258 8.96 -24.39 18.47
C SER A 258 10.36 -24.48 19.07
N ILE A 259 10.73 -23.61 20.01
CA ILE A 259 11.98 -23.75 20.78
C ILE A 259 11.84 -24.85 21.84
N ASN A 260 10.70 -24.93 22.51
CA ASN A 260 10.46 -25.98 23.50
C ASN A 260 10.40 -27.39 22.87
N GLU A 261 9.92 -27.51 21.63
CA GLU A 261 9.98 -28.76 20.85
C GLU A 261 11.42 -29.25 20.68
N ASP A 262 12.36 -28.34 20.41
CA ASP A 262 13.78 -28.69 20.27
C ASP A 262 14.44 -29.11 21.61
N LEU A 263 13.90 -28.67 22.75
CA LEU A 263 14.45 -28.94 24.08
C LEU A 263 13.88 -30.22 24.71
N GLU A 264 12.55 -30.35 24.75
CA GLU A 264 11.85 -31.45 25.41
C GLU A 264 11.62 -32.64 24.48
N GLY A 265 11.49 -32.41 23.17
CA GLY A 265 11.08 -33.41 22.20
C GLY A 265 9.62 -33.88 22.38
N GLY A 266 9.28 -34.96 21.67
CA GLY A 266 7.93 -35.54 21.67
C GLY A 266 6.87 -34.71 20.92
N LEU A 267 5.62 -35.19 20.95
CA LEU A 267 4.51 -34.60 20.17
C LEU A 267 3.74 -33.49 20.89
N LYS A 268 4.04 -33.23 22.16
CA LYS A 268 3.28 -32.28 23.00
C LYS A 268 3.31 -30.86 22.42
N TRP A 269 4.48 -30.35 22.10
CA TRP A 269 4.64 -29.00 21.55
C TRP A 269 4.21 -28.92 20.09
N HIS A 270 4.47 -29.98 19.32
CA HIS A 270 3.97 -30.13 17.95
C HIS A 270 2.45 -29.98 17.87
N ASN A 271 1.71 -30.75 18.68
CA ASN A 271 0.25 -30.71 18.72
C ASN A 271 -0.29 -29.35 19.17
N LYS A 272 0.40 -28.68 20.11
CA LYS A 272 0.05 -27.30 20.48
C LYS A 272 0.25 -26.31 19.33
N MET A 273 1.33 -26.44 18.57
CA MET A 273 1.57 -25.61 17.39
C MET A 273 0.55 -25.88 16.29
N PHE A 274 0.15 -27.14 16.08
CA PHE A 274 -0.94 -27.51 15.17
C PHE A 274 -2.25 -26.81 15.55
N THR A 275 -2.70 -26.95 16.80
CA THR A 275 -3.94 -26.33 17.28
C THR A 275 -3.88 -24.81 17.20
N LEU A 276 -2.75 -24.21 17.62
CA LEU A 276 -2.56 -22.76 17.55
C LEU A 276 -2.56 -22.26 16.10
N SER A 277 -1.94 -23.00 15.18
CA SER A 277 -1.93 -22.68 13.75
C SER A 277 -3.35 -22.72 13.17
N ALA A 278 -4.16 -23.72 13.53
CA ALA A 278 -5.54 -23.84 13.06
C ALA A 278 -6.40 -22.65 13.52
N ILE A 279 -6.29 -22.27 14.80
CA ILE A 279 -6.96 -21.07 15.33
C ILE A 279 -6.46 -19.81 14.61
N PHE A 280 -5.15 -19.73 14.39
CA PHE A 280 -4.54 -18.57 13.75
C PHE A 280 -4.99 -18.38 12.31
N ILE A 281 -5.15 -19.44 11.50
CA ILE A 281 -5.61 -19.27 10.10
C ILE A 281 -6.98 -18.62 10.05
N VAL A 282 -7.91 -19.02 10.92
CA VAL A 282 -9.24 -18.40 10.98
C VAL A 282 -9.14 -16.94 11.41
N PHE A 283 -8.34 -16.66 12.45
CA PHE A 283 -8.09 -15.29 12.90
C PHE A 283 -7.43 -14.43 11.81
N ALA A 284 -6.44 -14.96 11.10
CA ALA A 284 -5.72 -14.29 10.02
C ALA A 284 -6.65 -14.03 8.83
N ALA A 285 -7.51 -14.97 8.44
CA ALA A 285 -8.44 -14.79 7.32
C ALA A 285 -9.39 -13.60 7.56
N ILE A 286 -9.93 -13.47 8.79
CA ILE A 286 -10.79 -12.35 9.16
C ILE A 286 -9.98 -11.06 9.23
N THR A 287 -8.89 -11.05 9.99
CA THR A 287 -8.13 -9.83 10.28
C THR A 287 -7.34 -9.29 9.07
N THR A 288 -6.91 -10.14 8.14
CA THR A 288 -6.29 -9.67 6.89
C THR A 288 -7.31 -9.00 5.97
N SER A 289 -8.53 -9.55 5.89
CA SER A 289 -9.61 -8.98 5.08
C SER A 289 -10.08 -7.65 5.65
N THR A 290 -10.40 -7.61 6.95
CA THR A 290 -10.80 -6.36 7.62
C THR A 290 -9.66 -5.35 7.68
N GLY A 291 -8.41 -5.81 7.81
CA GLY A 291 -7.22 -4.96 7.72
C GLY A 291 -7.03 -4.35 6.34
N ALA A 292 -7.35 -5.05 5.24
CA ALA A 292 -7.34 -4.48 3.90
C ALA A 292 -8.44 -3.41 3.72
N TRP A 293 -9.62 -3.63 4.31
CA TRP A 293 -10.69 -2.63 4.32
C TRP A 293 -10.30 -1.38 5.11
N ASP A 294 -9.72 -1.57 6.28
CA ASP A 294 -9.30 -0.50 7.17
C ASP A 294 -8.13 0.28 6.58
N TRP A 295 -7.05 -0.38 6.19
CA TRP A 295 -5.79 0.28 5.91
C TRP A 295 -5.65 0.73 4.46
N ILE A 296 -6.26 0.02 3.51
CA ILE A 296 -6.07 0.33 2.08
C ILE A 296 -7.36 0.87 1.48
N MET A 297 -8.48 0.16 1.64
CA MET A 297 -9.75 0.56 1.01
C MET A 297 -10.31 1.87 1.58
N SER A 298 -10.13 2.13 2.87
CA SER A 298 -10.63 3.36 3.51
C SER A 298 -9.90 4.64 3.07
N ILE A 299 -8.80 4.53 2.30
CA ILE A 299 -8.17 5.68 1.63
C ILE A 299 -9.12 6.25 0.56
N ASP A 300 -9.90 5.40 -0.11
CA ASP A 300 -10.88 5.78 -1.13
C ASP A 300 -12.30 5.46 -0.63
N THR A 301 -12.85 6.24 0.32
CA THR A 301 -14.12 5.89 1.02
C THR A 301 -15.37 5.84 0.16
N HIS A 302 -15.37 6.41 -1.03
CA HIS A 302 -16.48 6.29 -1.98
C HIS A 302 -16.52 4.94 -2.67
N TRP A 303 -15.36 4.27 -2.74
CA TRP A 303 -15.21 3.00 -3.40
C TRP A 303 -15.34 1.84 -2.41
N PHE A 304 -15.86 0.71 -2.88
CA PHE A 304 -15.89 -0.54 -2.12
C PHE A 304 -15.78 -1.74 -3.07
N SER A 305 -15.19 -2.83 -2.58
CA SER A 305 -15.12 -4.09 -3.32
C SER A 305 -14.98 -5.26 -2.35
N THR A 306 -15.85 -6.26 -2.49
CA THR A 306 -15.84 -7.45 -1.64
C THR A 306 -14.60 -8.32 -1.89
N LEU A 307 -14.14 -8.41 -3.14
CA LEU A 307 -12.99 -9.24 -3.53
C LEU A 307 -11.64 -8.63 -3.11
N PHE A 308 -11.62 -7.34 -2.78
CA PHE A 308 -10.39 -6.59 -2.52
C PHE A 308 -9.55 -7.15 -1.36
N GLY A 309 -10.19 -7.68 -0.30
CA GLY A 309 -9.49 -8.30 0.82
C GLY A 309 -8.71 -9.55 0.40
N TRP A 310 -9.30 -10.38 -0.46
CA TRP A 310 -8.67 -11.60 -0.99
C TRP A 310 -7.55 -11.29 -1.97
N TYR A 311 -7.77 -10.31 -2.85
CA TYR A 311 -6.74 -9.82 -3.77
C TYR A 311 -5.52 -9.28 -3.02
N SER A 312 -5.75 -8.45 -1.99
CA SER A 312 -4.69 -7.92 -1.13
C SER A 312 -3.92 -9.05 -0.44
N PHE A 313 -4.64 -10.00 0.18
CA PHE A 313 -4.02 -11.17 0.81
C PHE A 313 -3.17 -11.97 -0.18
N ALA A 314 -3.67 -12.27 -1.37
CA ALA A 314 -2.93 -13.00 -2.40
C ALA A 314 -1.63 -12.28 -2.78
N SER A 315 -1.67 -10.95 -2.91
CA SER A 315 -0.48 -10.14 -3.24
C SER A 315 0.61 -10.31 -2.17
N PHE A 316 0.24 -10.15 -0.89
CA PHE A 316 1.19 -10.31 0.21
C PHE A 316 1.66 -11.75 0.42
N PHE A 317 0.78 -12.72 0.16
CA PHE A 317 1.11 -14.14 0.31
C PHE A 317 2.12 -14.63 -0.72
N VAL A 318 1.96 -14.24 -1.99
CA VAL A 318 2.94 -14.53 -3.04
C VAL A 318 4.27 -13.85 -2.73
N ALA A 319 4.24 -12.59 -2.30
CA ALA A 319 5.45 -11.87 -1.89
C ALA A 319 6.18 -12.54 -0.72
N ALA A 320 5.45 -13.07 0.27
CA ALA A 320 6.04 -13.83 1.37
C ALA A 320 6.65 -15.15 0.91
N CYS A 321 5.99 -15.89 0.01
CA CYS A 321 6.56 -17.09 -0.60
C CYS A 321 7.87 -16.78 -1.33
N ALA A 322 7.92 -15.66 -2.07
CA ALA A 322 9.13 -15.19 -2.74
C ALA A 322 10.24 -14.86 -1.75
N VAL A 323 9.94 -14.14 -0.66
CA VAL A 323 10.94 -13.82 0.38
C VAL A 323 11.49 -15.07 1.07
N ILE A 324 10.62 -16.03 1.41
CA ILE A 324 11.05 -17.31 2.01
C ILE A 324 11.95 -18.08 1.04
N ALA A 325 11.60 -18.13 -0.26
CA ALA A 325 12.43 -18.76 -1.28
C ALA A 325 13.79 -18.05 -1.44
N ILE A 326 13.81 -16.71 -1.50
CA ILE A 326 15.04 -15.90 -1.60
C ILE A 326 15.97 -16.19 -0.43
N ILE A 327 15.46 -16.14 0.81
CA ILE A 327 16.28 -16.39 2.01
C ILE A 327 16.79 -17.84 2.01
N THR A 328 15.93 -18.81 1.69
CA THR A 328 16.30 -20.23 1.65
C THR A 328 17.42 -20.48 0.65
N ILE A 329 17.28 -19.95 -0.57
CA ILE A 329 18.26 -20.13 -1.64
C ILE A 329 19.56 -19.40 -1.29
N HIS A 330 19.49 -18.20 -0.70
CA HIS A 330 20.67 -17.47 -0.23
C HIS A 330 21.47 -18.26 0.82
N LEU A 331 20.80 -18.81 1.84
CA LEU A 331 21.43 -19.63 2.87
C LEU A 331 22.02 -20.92 2.29
N LYS A 332 21.36 -21.52 1.29
CA LYS A 332 21.88 -22.68 0.57
C LYS A 332 23.14 -22.35 -0.23
N TYR A 333 23.20 -21.21 -0.93
CA TYR A 333 24.42 -20.76 -1.61
C TYR A 333 25.59 -20.51 -0.64
N LYS A 334 25.29 -20.09 0.59
CA LYS A 334 26.29 -19.89 1.65
C LYS A 334 26.70 -21.17 2.40
N GLY A 335 26.09 -22.32 2.08
CA GLY A 335 26.44 -23.60 2.70
C GLY A 335 25.82 -23.84 4.09
N TYR A 336 24.87 -23.02 4.52
CA TYR A 336 24.20 -23.20 5.83
C TYR A 336 23.09 -24.26 5.80
N LEU A 337 22.62 -24.65 4.62
CA LEU A 337 21.50 -25.58 4.42
C LEU A 337 21.92 -26.77 3.53
N ASN A 338 22.50 -27.80 4.14
CA ASN A 338 23.00 -28.98 3.42
C ASN A 338 21.89 -29.96 3.00
N ASN A 339 20.78 -30.01 3.74
CA ASN A 339 19.71 -30.99 3.52
C ASN A 339 18.70 -30.56 2.46
N ILE A 340 18.87 -29.36 1.90
CA ILE A 340 17.96 -28.81 0.90
C ILE A 340 18.48 -29.18 -0.48
N ASN A 341 17.72 -29.98 -1.22
CA ASN A 341 18.04 -30.43 -2.57
C ASN A 341 17.24 -29.63 -3.63
N GLU A 342 17.26 -30.11 -4.87
CA GLU A 342 16.54 -29.55 -6.01
C GLU A 342 15.03 -29.78 -5.97
N ASN A 343 14.56 -30.82 -5.28
CA ASN A 343 13.13 -31.11 -5.13
C ASN A 343 12.45 -30.06 -4.24
N HIS A 344 13.14 -29.57 -3.21
CA HIS A 344 12.69 -28.43 -2.43
C HIS A 344 12.59 -27.15 -3.30
N MET A 345 13.52 -26.94 -4.25
CA MET A 345 13.44 -25.80 -5.17
C MET A 345 12.22 -25.95 -6.09
N HIS A 346 11.96 -27.17 -6.53
CA HIS A 346 10.80 -27.48 -7.35
C HIS A 346 9.48 -27.17 -6.65
N ASP A 347 9.36 -27.49 -5.36
CA ASP A 347 8.19 -27.13 -4.56
C ASP A 347 8.06 -25.62 -4.34
N PHE A 348 9.17 -24.89 -4.10
CA PHE A 348 9.12 -23.42 -4.10
C PHE A 348 8.63 -22.87 -5.45
N GLY A 349 9.13 -23.42 -6.57
CA GLY A 349 8.68 -23.06 -7.91
C GLY A 349 7.18 -23.31 -8.11
N ARG A 350 6.64 -24.41 -7.55
CA ARG A 350 5.19 -24.68 -7.56
C ARG A 350 4.40 -23.66 -6.75
N TYR A 351 4.86 -23.29 -5.54
CA TYR A 351 4.22 -22.24 -4.74
C TYR A 351 4.21 -20.91 -5.49
N LEU A 352 5.36 -20.47 -6.01
CA LEU A 352 5.46 -19.19 -6.74
C LEU A 352 4.55 -19.18 -7.97
N LEU A 353 4.58 -20.23 -8.79
CA LEU A 353 3.74 -20.31 -9.98
C LEU A 353 2.24 -20.38 -9.63
N ALA A 354 1.83 -21.29 -8.74
CA ALA A 354 0.42 -21.49 -8.44
C ALA A 354 -0.22 -20.24 -7.81
N PHE A 355 0.44 -19.62 -6.83
CA PHE A 355 -0.11 -18.43 -6.19
C PHE A 355 0.00 -17.18 -7.08
N SER A 356 0.96 -17.11 -8.01
CA SER A 356 1.00 -16.05 -9.02
C SER A 356 -0.21 -16.09 -9.97
N ILE A 357 -0.60 -17.29 -10.40
CA ILE A 357 -1.82 -17.50 -11.21
C ILE A 357 -3.05 -17.13 -10.39
N PHE A 358 -3.10 -17.55 -9.11
CA PHE A 358 -4.20 -17.19 -8.21
C PHE A 358 -4.34 -15.67 -8.02
N TRP A 359 -3.25 -14.96 -7.78
CA TRP A 359 -3.25 -13.49 -7.69
C TRP A 359 -3.74 -12.85 -9.00
N THR A 360 -3.27 -13.34 -10.15
CA THR A 360 -3.66 -12.83 -11.48
C THR A 360 -5.15 -13.03 -11.73
N TYR A 361 -5.69 -14.18 -11.34
CA TYR A 361 -7.11 -14.46 -11.39
C TYR A 361 -7.92 -13.45 -10.57
N LEU A 362 -7.52 -13.19 -9.32
CA LEU A 362 -8.23 -12.24 -8.46
C LEU A 362 -8.15 -10.80 -9.00
N TRP A 363 -6.96 -10.39 -9.45
CA TRP A 363 -6.76 -9.08 -10.08
C TRP A 363 -7.68 -8.91 -11.30
N PHE A 364 -7.69 -9.91 -12.20
CA PHE A 364 -8.49 -9.86 -13.41
C PHE A 364 -9.99 -9.95 -13.11
N ALA A 365 -10.41 -10.81 -12.20
CA ALA A 365 -11.82 -10.95 -11.82
C ALA A 365 -12.37 -9.66 -11.22
N GLN A 366 -11.59 -8.97 -10.37
CA GLN A 366 -11.99 -7.68 -9.83
C GLN A 366 -12.12 -6.63 -10.92
N TYR A 367 -11.09 -6.50 -11.77
CA TYR A 367 -11.07 -5.51 -12.84
C TYR A 367 -12.20 -5.74 -13.84
N MET A 368 -12.35 -6.97 -14.33
CA MET A 368 -13.32 -7.32 -15.37
C MET A 368 -14.75 -7.03 -14.92
N LEU A 369 -15.13 -7.35 -13.68
CA LEU A 369 -16.48 -7.12 -13.18
C LEU A 369 -16.84 -5.64 -13.08
N ILE A 370 -15.90 -4.80 -12.58
CA ILE A 370 -16.12 -3.36 -12.49
C ILE A 370 -16.14 -2.73 -13.89
N TRP A 371 -15.23 -3.14 -14.77
CA TRP A 371 -15.16 -2.67 -16.15
C TRP A 371 -16.42 -3.05 -16.95
N TYR A 372 -16.93 -4.27 -16.77
CA TYR A 372 -18.08 -4.78 -17.50
C TYR A 372 -19.39 -4.07 -17.12
N SER A 373 -19.63 -3.86 -15.81
CA SER A 373 -20.86 -3.21 -15.32
C SER A 373 -20.79 -1.68 -15.40
N ASN A 374 -19.57 -1.12 -15.38
CA ASN A 374 -19.28 0.30 -15.53
C ASN A 374 -20.15 1.25 -14.67
N ILE A 375 -20.38 0.89 -13.41
CA ILE A 375 -21.15 1.70 -12.46
C ILE A 375 -20.32 2.95 -12.08
N PRO A 376 -20.84 4.18 -12.27
CA PRO A 376 -20.04 5.41 -12.14
C PRO A 376 -19.26 5.54 -10.84
N GLU A 377 -19.87 5.17 -9.71
CA GLU A 377 -19.27 5.27 -8.38
C GLU A 377 -18.05 4.34 -8.24
N GLU A 378 -18.10 3.12 -8.79
CA GLU A 378 -17.06 2.10 -8.61
C GLU A 378 -15.93 2.21 -9.63
N VAL A 379 -16.23 2.74 -10.82
CA VAL A 379 -15.31 2.80 -11.96
C VAL A 379 -14.20 3.84 -11.76
N THR A 380 -14.49 4.91 -11.01
CA THR A 380 -13.52 5.99 -10.72
C THR A 380 -12.19 5.46 -10.18
N TYR A 381 -12.22 4.39 -9.38
CA TYR A 381 -11.03 3.71 -8.86
C TYR A 381 -10.07 3.26 -9.96
N TYR A 382 -10.61 2.65 -11.02
CA TYR A 382 -9.81 2.16 -12.14
C TYR A 382 -9.50 3.25 -13.16
N VAL A 383 -10.38 4.23 -13.38
CA VAL A 383 -10.11 5.35 -14.30
C VAL A 383 -8.83 6.09 -13.91
N ILE A 384 -8.74 6.54 -12.66
CA ILE A 384 -7.55 7.28 -12.17
C ILE A 384 -6.28 6.43 -12.30
N ARG A 385 -6.39 5.12 -12.05
CA ARG A 385 -5.26 4.17 -12.10
C ARG A 385 -4.83 3.84 -13.53
N PHE A 386 -5.75 3.70 -14.48
CA PHE A 386 -5.43 3.46 -15.88
C PHE A 386 -5.01 4.74 -16.61
N ASP A 387 -5.44 5.92 -16.17
CA ASP A 387 -5.02 7.17 -16.81
C ASP A 387 -3.60 7.57 -16.40
N HIS A 388 -3.25 7.41 -15.11
CA HIS A 388 -1.97 7.90 -14.58
C HIS A 388 -0.96 6.81 -14.18
N TYR A 389 -1.41 5.58 -13.92
CA TYR A 389 -0.57 4.49 -13.38
C TYR A 389 -0.50 3.25 -14.28
N GLN A 390 -1.01 3.32 -15.51
CA GLN A 390 -1.08 2.17 -16.44
C GLN A 390 0.24 1.44 -16.61
N ILE A 391 1.34 2.19 -16.75
CA ILE A 391 2.67 1.63 -16.95
C ILE A 391 3.06 0.74 -15.75
N LEU A 392 2.75 1.17 -14.53
CA LEU A 392 3.03 0.39 -13.32
C LEU A 392 2.16 -0.87 -13.24
N ILE A 393 0.89 -0.77 -13.62
CA ILE A 393 -0.02 -1.93 -13.68
C ILE A 393 0.52 -2.98 -14.65
N ILE A 394 0.91 -2.56 -15.86
CA ILE A 394 1.46 -3.48 -16.87
C ILE A 394 2.76 -4.11 -16.39
N ILE A 395 3.67 -3.33 -15.78
CA ILE A 395 4.91 -3.85 -15.21
C ILE A 395 4.60 -4.86 -14.09
N ALA A 396 3.66 -4.57 -13.20
CA ALA A 396 3.26 -5.50 -12.14
C ALA A 396 2.71 -6.81 -12.71
N LEU A 397 1.86 -6.76 -13.74
CA LEU A 397 1.37 -7.97 -14.43
C LEU A 397 2.49 -8.75 -15.11
N ILE A 398 3.43 -8.09 -15.76
CA ILE A 398 4.57 -8.77 -16.39
C ILE A 398 5.42 -9.49 -15.33
N LEU A 399 5.76 -8.80 -14.24
CA LEU A 399 6.62 -9.33 -13.18
C LEU A 399 5.94 -10.43 -12.35
N ASN A 400 4.65 -10.28 -12.08
CA ASN A 400 3.90 -11.20 -11.21
C ASN A 400 3.24 -12.34 -11.96
N PHE A 401 2.89 -12.21 -13.24
CA PHE A 401 2.20 -13.26 -14.00
C PHE A 401 3.05 -13.82 -15.14
N VAL A 402 3.45 -12.97 -16.09
CA VAL A 402 4.13 -13.41 -17.31
C VAL A 402 5.48 -14.03 -16.97
N ASN A 403 6.22 -13.42 -16.06
CA ASN A 403 7.52 -13.87 -15.58
C ASN A 403 7.47 -15.29 -14.97
N PRO A 404 6.70 -15.59 -13.90
CA PRO A 404 6.63 -16.95 -13.39
C PRO A 404 6.07 -17.94 -14.41
N MET A 405 5.07 -17.53 -15.20
CA MET A 405 4.47 -18.40 -16.21
C MET A 405 5.49 -18.82 -17.28
N LEU A 406 6.34 -17.94 -17.76
CA LEU A 406 7.30 -18.28 -18.81
C LEU A 406 8.60 -18.88 -18.26
N LEU A 407 9.09 -18.40 -17.11
CA LEU A 407 10.43 -18.74 -16.63
C LEU A 407 10.48 -19.98 -15.75
N ILE A 408 9.37 -20.35 -15.10
CA ILE A 408 9.31 -21.52 -14.21
C ILE A 408 8.04 -22.35 -14.42
N GLN A 409 7.47 -22.42 -15.63
CA GLN A 409 6.40 -23.38 -15.94
C GLN A 409 6.92 -24.82 -16.05
N ASP A 410 8.06 -25.00 -16.71
CA ASP A 410 8.67 -26.30 -16.93
C ASP A 410 9.24 -26.92 -15.64
N ARG A 411 9.28 -28.26 -15.57
CA ARG A 411 9.77 -29.01 -14.40
C ARG A 411 11.24 -28.73 -14.13
N ASP A 412 12.07 -28.72 -15.18
CA ASP A 412 13.53 -28.60 -15.02
C ASP A 412 13.90 -27.19 -14.58
N ALA A 413 13.23 -26.17 -15.14
CA ALA A 413 13.39 -24.79 -14.72
C ALA A 413 13.11 -24.57 -13.21
N LYS A 414 12.11 -25.26 -12.64
CA LYS A 414 11.78 -25.18 -11.20
C LYS A 414 12.83 -25.83 -10.30
N ARG A 415 13.65 -26.75 -10.79
CA ARG A 415 14.73 -27.41 -10.01
C ARG A 415 15.99 -26.55 -9.93
N LEU A 416 16.16 -25.63 -10.87
CA LEU A 416 17.32 -24.73 -10.94
C LEU A 416 17.22 -23.61 -9.91
N LYS A 417 18.04 -23.69 -8.86
CA LYS A 417 18.11 -22.68 -7.77
C LYS A 417 18.31 -21.24 -8.27
N GLY A 418 19.09 -21.04 -9.33
CA GLY A 418 19.32 -19.71 -9.90
C GLY A 418 18.08 -19.13 -10.58
N GLN A 419 17.34 -19.98 -11.30
CA GLN A 419 16.10 -19.60 -11.99
C GLN A 419 15.00 -19.26 -10.98
N VAL A 420 14.80 -20.10 -9.96
CA VAL A 420 13.82 -19.86 -8.90
C VAL A 420 14.14 -18.57 -8.14
N LEU A 421 15.42 -18.33 -7.83
CA LEU A 421 15.85 -17.09 -7.17
C LEU A 421 15.55 -15.85 -8.02
N PHE A 422 15.87 -15.90 -9.32
CA PHE A 422 15.62 -14.78 -10.24
C PHE A 422 14.12 -14.46 -10.33
N VAL A 423 13.27 -15.48 -10.52
CA VAL A 423 11.81 -15.29 -10.56
C VAL A 423 11.28 -14.76 -9.25
N ALA A 424 11.75 -15.27 -8.10
CA ALA A 424 11.31 -14.80 -6.79
C ALA A 424 11.64 -13.31 -6.56
N ILE A 425 12.82 -12.85 -7.00
CA ILE A 425 13.20 -11.42 -6.90
C ILE A 425 12.27 -10.54 -7.75
N LEU A 426 11.97 -10.97 -8.98
CA LEU A 426 11.07 -10.23 -9.86
C LEU A 426 9.64 -10.17 -9.32
N ILE A 427 9.11 -11.28 -8.78
CA ILE A 427 7.81 -11.33 -8.09
C ILE A 427 7.79 -10.40 -6.88
N PHE A 428 8.85 -10.38 -6.08
CA PHE A 428 8.94 -9.49 -4.92
C PHE A 428 8.87 -8.01 -5.32
N ILE A 429 9.57 -7.62 -6.40
CA ILE A 429 9.50 -6.25 -6.94
C ILE A 429 8.12 -5.97 -7.53
N GLY A 430 7.55 -6.92 -8.28
CA GLY A 430 6.24 -6.76 -8.91
C GLY A 430 5.12 -6.56 -7.89
N HIS A 431 5.11 -7.30 -6.77
CA HIS A 431 4.13 -7.10 -5.70
C HIS A 431 4.34 -5.80 -4.91
N TYR A 432 5.58 -5.27 -4.83
CA TYR A 432 5.77 -3.93 -4.28
C TYR A 432 5.10 -2.87 -5.18
N ILE A 433 5.26 -2.99 -6.51
CA ILE A 433 4.61 -2.09 -7.47
C ILE A 433 3.08 -2.23 -7.39
N ASP A 434 2.57 -3.44 -7.26
CA ASP A 434 1.14 -3.72 -7.07
C ASP A 434 0.57 -2.94 -5.86
N VAL A 435 1.22 -3.06 -4.70
CA VAL A 435 0.82 -2.35 -3.47
C VAL A 435 0.99 -0.83 -3.61
N PHE A 436 2.03 -0.38 -4.33
CA PHE A 436 2.21 1.03 -4.65
C PHE A 436 1.01 1.58 -5.44
N VAL A 437 0.51 0.84 -6.44
CA VAL A 437 -0.66 1.22 -7.24
C VAL A 437 -1.98 1.12 -6.46
N MET A 438 -2.07 0.22 -5.46
CA MET A 438 -3.25 0.19 -4.59
C MET A 438 -3.40 1.48 -3.77
N ILE A 439 -2.29 2.06 -3.29
CA ILE A 439 -2.27 3.12 -2.27
C ILE A 439 -2.03 4.51 -2.85
N MET A 440 -0.97 4.69 -3.65
CA MET A 440 -0.50 6.02 -4.06
C MET A 440 -1.55 6.86 -4.80
N PRO A 441 -2.39 6.32 -5.69
CA PRO A 441 -3.42 7.11 -6.35
C PRO A 441 -4.40 7.78 -5.36
N GLY A 442 -4.75 7.10 -4.28
CA GLY A 442 -5.67 7.63 -3.26
C GLY A 442 -5.03 8.67 -2.33
N THR A 443 -3.70 8.66 -2.18
CA THR A 443 -3.01 9.59 -1.26
C THR A 443 -2.32 10.77 -1.94
N VAL A 444 -1.78 10.58 -3.15
CA VAL A 444 -1.04 11.61 -3.89
C VAL A 444 -1.62 11.91 -5.27
N GLY A 445 -2.74 11.29 -5.64
CA GLY A 445 -3.44 11.58 -6.90
C GLY A 445 -2.51 11.43 -8.11
N THR A 446 -2.48 12.45 -8.97
CA THR A 446 -1.70 12.40 -10.22
C THR A 446 -0.23 12.80 -10.04
N HIS A 447 0.17 13.36 -8.90
CA HIS A 447 1.53 13.88 -8.66
C HIS A 447 2.51 12.82 -8.14
N TRP A 448 2.28 11.56 -8.48
CA TRP A 448 3.17 10.47 -8.10
C TRP A 448 4.47 10.51 -8.90
N HIS A 449 5.54 10.03 -8.29
CA HIS A 449 6.77 9.69 -8.99
C HIS A 449 7.60 8.73 -8.13
N MET A 450 8.31 7.80 -8.79
CA MET A 450 9.30 6.97 -8.11
C MET A 450 10.61 7.74 -7.98
N GLY A 451 10.69 8.62 -6.98
CA GLY A 451 11.86 9.43 -6.72
C GLY A 451 12.81 8.81 -5.70
N PHE A 452 13.76 9.63 -5.26
CA PHE A 452 14.70 9.27 -4.21
C PHE A 452 14.01 8.90 -2.89
N VAL A 453 12.88 9.55 -2.56
CA VAL A 453 12.12 9.26 -1.33
C VAL A 453 11.57 7.84 -1.40
N GLU A 454 10.80 7.51 -2.43
CA GLU A 454 10.13 6.20 -2.56
C GLU A 454 11.13 5.04 -2.60
N ILE A 455 12.12 5.14 -3.48
CA ILE A 455 13.13 4.09 -3.66
C ILE A 455 14.02 4.01 -2.40
N GLY A 456 14.41 5.15 -1.84
CA GLY A 456 15.25 5.21 -0.66
C GLY A 456 14.58 4.60 0.56
N VAL A 457 13.30 4.93 0.80
CA VAL A 457 12.49 4.33 1.88
C VAL A 457 12.39 2.82 1.67
N PHE A 458 12.03 2.37 0.47
CA PHE A 458 11.92 0.95 0.15
C PHE A 458 13.22 0.18 0.40
N LEU A 459 14.36 0.67 -0.10
CA LEU A 459 15.69 0.10 0.17
C LEU A 459 16.05 0.16 1.67
N GLY A 460 15.60 1.21 2.35
CA GLY A 460 15.66 1.36 3.80
C GLY A 460 15.03 0.19 4.52
N TYR A 461 13.77 -0.11 4.17
CA TYR A 461 12.99 -1.23 4.70
C TYR A 461 13.56 -2.58 4.31
N ILE A 462 14.05 -2.79 3.08
CA ILE A 462 14.77 -4.02 2.71
C ILE A 462 15.91 -4.28 3.70
N GLY A 463 16.72 -3.26 3.96
CA GLY A 463 17.82 -3.38 4.93
C GLY A 463 17.34 -3.64 6.36
N PHE A 464 16.29 -2.94 6.80
CA PHE A 464 15.76 -3.09 8.16
C PHE A 464 15.12 -4.48 8.37
N PHE A 465 14.27 -4.90 7.44
CA PHE A 465 13.66 -6.22 7.42
C PHE A 465 14.71 -7.32 7.39
N THR A 466 15.68 -7.23 6.47
CA THR A 466 16.77 -8.21 6.35
C THR A 466 17.58 -8.30 7.65
N TYR A 467 17.91 -7.16 8.26
CA TYR A 467 18.62 -7.13 9.54
C TYR A 467 17.84 -7.84 10.64
N VAL A 468 16.55 -7.54 10.81
CA VAL A 468 15.71 -8.18 11.83
C VAL A 468 15.59 -9.69 11.60
N VAL A 469 15.33 -10.11 10.36
CA VAL A 469 15.12 -11.52 10.01
C VAL A 469 16.41 -12.33 10.19
N LEU A 470 17.53 -11.89 9.62
CA LEU A 470 18.79 -12.60 9.72
C LEU A 470 19.34 -12.60 11.16
N SER A 471 19.15 -11.52 11.91
CA SER A 471 19.53 -11.46 13.34
C SER A 471 18.69 -12.37 14.23
N ASN A 472 17.46 -12.69 13.83
CA ASN A 472 16.64 -13.68 14.53
C ASN A 472 17.01 -15.10 14.12
N LEU A 473 17.36 -15.33 12.85
CA LEU A 473 17.87 -16.63 12.38
C LEU A 473 19.20 -17.01 13.05
N SER A 474 20.10 -16.05 13.28
CA SER A 474 21.40 -16.34 13.91
C SER A 474 21.30 -16.77 15.37
N LYS A 475 20.17 -16.51 16.05
CA LYS A 475 19.96 -16.82 17.47
C LYS A 475 19.49 -18.26 17.72
N ILE A 476 19.07 -18.98 16.68
CA ILE A 476 18.47 -20.32 16.81
C ILE A 476 19.11 -21.24 15.76
N SER A 477 19.19 -22.54 16.07
CA SER A 477 19.56 -23.56 15.07
C SER A 477 18.64 -23.47 13.85
N LEU A 478 19.22 -23.43 12.64
CA LEU A 478 18.46 -23.35 11.39
C LEU A 478 17.58 -24.59 11.14
N GLN A 479 17.97 -25.74 11.67
CA GLN A 479 17.17 -26.97 11.58
C GLN A 479 16.51 -27.28 12.93
N PRO A 480 15.20 -27.54 12.94
CA PRO A 480 14.53 -28.15 14.08
C PRO A 480 15.17 -29.51 14.38
N LYS A 481 15.35 -29.83 15.66
CA LYS A 481 16.02 -31.08 16.10
C LYS A 481 15.06 -32.24 16.20
N ASN A 482 13.89 -32.00 16.80
CA ASN A 482 12.94 -33.04 17.18
C ASN A 482 11.62 -32.99 16.40
N HIS A 483 11.58 -32.26 15.28
CA HIS A 483 10.34 -32.14 14.50
C HIS A 483 9.92 -33.51 13.94
N PRO A 484 8.65 -33.93 14.07
CA PRO A 484 8.21 -35.29 13.71
C PRO A 484 8.48 -35.68 12.26
N MET A 485 8.37 -34.73 11.33
CA MET A 485 8.56 -34.97 9.89
C MET A 485 9.97 -34.60 9.39
N LEU A 486 10.94 -34.39 10.28
CA LEU A 486 12.29 -33.97 9.88
C LEU A 486 12.99 -35.00 8.97
N ILE A 487 12.79 -36.29 9.23
CA ILE A 487 13.40 -37.38 8.46
C ILE A 487 12.87 -37.36 7.02
N GLU A 488 11.56 -37.19 6.85
CA GLU A 488 10.93 -37.08 5.54
C GLU A 488 11.47 -35.88 4.75
N SER A 489 11.59 -34.70 5.39
CA SER A 489 12.18 -33.50 4.76
C SER A 489 13.62 -33.74 4.29
N LYS A 490 14.44 -34.43 5.09
CA LYS A 490 15.84 -34.72 4.73
C LYS A 490 15.96 -35.64 3.52
N HIS A 491 15.02 -36.58 3.37
CA HIS A 491 14.98 -37.53 2.26
C HIS A 491 13.99 -37.12 1.17
N HIS A 492 13.55 -35.86 1.16
CA HIS A 492 12.49 -35.41 0.26
C HIS A 492 12.90 -35.52 -1.21
N HIS A 493 12.07 -36.21 -1.99
CA HIS A 493 12.23 -36.42 -3.43
C HIS A 493 10.88 -36.40 -4.15
N ILE A 494 10.87 -35.96 -5.42
CA ILE A 494 9.67 -35.80 -6.26
C ILE A 494 9.89 -36.37 -7.65
#